data_AF-A0A8T0T433-F1
#
_entry.id   AF-A0A8T0T433-F1
#
_cell.length_a   1.000
_cell.length_b   1.000
_cell.length_c   1.000
_cell.angle_alpha   90.00
_cell.angle_beta   90.00
_cell.angle_gamma   90.00
#
_symmetry.space_group_name_H-M   'P 1'
#
loop_
_entity.id
_entity.type
_entity.pdbx_description
1 polymer ?
#
loop_
_entity_poly.entity_id
_entity_poly.type
_entity_poly.pdbx_seq_one_letter_code
_entity_poly.pdbx_strand_id
1 'polypeptide(L)'
;MLSGELGIELKDAAKRAVYKQVSRSKTHQDMKPETGSYDGSHNWSRVRFKFFDTSNEGFEKLIKTRLVEINATVANKVSIEYNEQTLDVKKFSQLVDVYPSMILEKRPDANKRFCIKVGDHIELGITRSNGAFTQPDRCRIRVKESTGRQRKMM
;
A
#
# COMPACT_ATOMS: atom_id res chain seq x y z
N MET A 1 5.83 -19.22 -8.40
CA MET A 1 6.72 -18.49 -7.47
C MET A 1 7.09 -17.18 -8.13
N LEU A 2 6.80 -16.03 -7.51
CA LEU A 2 7.00 -14.70 -8.13
C LEU A 2 8.46 -14.20 -8.03
N SER A 3 9.24 -14.61 -7.02
CA SER A 3 10.62 -14.15 -6.80
C SER A 3 11.66 -15.23 -7.07
N GLY A 4 12.76 -14.87 -7.74
CA GLY A 4 13.95 -15.69 -7.88
C GLY A 4 14.82 -15.75 -6.64
N GLU A 5 14.80 -14.70 -5.82
CA GLU A 5 15.44 -14.64 -4.51
C GLU A 5 14.59 -13.82 -3.55
N LEU A 6 14.45 -14.28 -2.31
CA LEU A 6 13.82 -13.57 -1.19
C LEU A 6 14.81 -13.56 -0.02
N GLY A 7 15.29 -12.39 0.37
CA GLY A 7 16.10 -12.16 1.56
C GLY A 7 15.30 -11.45 2.64
N ILE A 8 15.30 -12.01 3.85
CA ILE A 8 14.72 -11.38 5.04
C ILE A 8 15.85 -11.18 6.04
N GLU A 9 15.93 -9.98 6.59
CA GLU A 9 16.88 -9.63 7.64
C GLU A 9 16.17 -8.85 8.75
N LEU A 10 16.47 -9.22 9.99
CA LEU A 10 15.92 -8.62 11.20
C LEU A 10 17.06 -8.32 12.15
N LYS A 11 17.09 -7.11 12.69
CA LYS A 11 17.94 -6.74 13.84
C LYS A 11 17.07 -6.57 15.08
N ASP A 12 17.40 -7.32 16.11
CA ASP A 12 16.75 -7.31 17.43
C ASP A 12 17.74 -6.73 18.45
N ALA A 13 17.48 -5.49 18.86
CA ALA A 13 18.31 -4.75 19.81
C ALA A 13 18.26 -5.36 21.20
N ALA A 14 17.12 -5.90 21.63
CA ALA A 14 16.97 -6.53 22.95
C ALA A 14 17.82 -7.80 23.04
N LYS A 15 17.92 -8.56 21.94
CA LYS A 15 18.74 -9.76 21.86
C LYS A 15 20.17 -9.51 21.40
N ARG A 16 20.52 -8.28 21.00
CA ARG A 16 21.81 -7.92 20.37
C ARG A 16 22.17 -8.88 19.22
N ALA A 17 21.14 -9.25 18.45
CA ALA A 17 21.23 -10.28 17.43
C ALA A 17 20.74 -9.77 16.08
N VAL A 18 21.36 -10.26 15.02
CA VAL A 18 20.87 -10.15 13.65
C VAL A 18 20.48 -11.53 13.14
N TYR A 19 19.33 -11.62 12.51
CA TYR A 19 18.81 -12.83 11.87
C TYR A 19 18.69 -12.57 10.38
N LYS A 20 19.21 -13.48 9.55
CA LYS A 20 19.17 -13.35 8.10
C LYS A 20 18.84 -14.70 7.47
N GLN A 21 17.91 -14.69 6.52
CA GLN A 21 17.55 -15.86 5.74
C GLN A 21 17.38 -15.47 4.28
N VAL A 22 17.87 -16.31 3.38
CA VAL A 22 17.73 -16.13 1.93
C VAL A 22 17.15 -17.40 1.33
N SER A 23 16.01 -17.28 0.66
CA SER A 23 15.33 -18.35 -0.06
C SER A 23 15.48 -18.14 -1.57
N ARG A 24 15.90 -19.18 -2.30
CA ARG A 24 16.08 -19.13 -3.76
C ARG A 24 15.18 -20.12 -4.47
N SER A 25 14.34 -19.60 -5.36
CA SER A 25 13.28 -20.37 -6.03
C SER A 25 13.83 -21.39 -7.04
N LYS A 26 14.90 -21.06 -7.77
CA LYS A 26 15.43 -21.92 -8.86
C LYS A 26 15.97 -23.27 -8.38
N THR A 27 16.33 -23.39 -7.10
CA THR A 27 16.96 -24.60 -6.55
C THR A 27 16.20 -25.17 -5.36
N HIS A 28 15.09 -24.56 -4.92
CA HIS A 28 14.44 -24.85 -3.63
C HIS A 28 15.45 -24.92 -2.47
N GLN A 29 16.55 -24.17 -2.57
CA GLN A 29 17.54 -24.08 -1.50
C GLN A 29 17.18 -22.90 -0.63
N ASP A 30 16.59 -23.21 0.52
CA ASP A 30 16.62 -22.30 1.65
C ASP A 30 18.05 -22.30 2.22
N MET A 31 18.69 -21.13 2.20
CA MET A 31 19.90 -20.97 2.99
C MET A 31 19.53 -21.10 4.47
N LYS A 32 20.36 -21.82 5.22
CA LYS A 32 20.20 -21.91 6.67
C LYS A 32 20.15 -20.49 7.26
N PRO A 33 19.24 -20.22 8.21
CA PRO A 33 19.22 -18.94 8.90
C PRO A 33 20.60 -18.63 9.50
N GLU A 34 21.16 -17.48 9.13
CA GLU A 34 22.37 -16.93 9.70
C GLU A 34 21.98 -16.10 10.93
N THR A 35 22.60 -16.38 12.07
CA THR A 35 22.48 -15.54 13.27
C THR A 35 23.84 -14.92 13.56
N GLY A 36 23.86 -13.60 13.74
CA GLY A 36 25.06 -12.83 14.05
C GLY A 36 24.88 -11.94 15.27
N SER A 37 26.00 -11.38 15.74
CA SER A 37 25.99 -10.35 16.78
C SER A 37 25.72 -8.97 16.17
N TYR A 38 25.02 -8.12 16.92
CA TYR A 38 24.70 -6.75 16.56
C TYR A 38 24.90 -5.83 17.76
N ASP A 39 25.30 -4.58 17.51
CA ASP A 39 25.57 -3.57 18.55
C ASP A 39 24.35 -3.20 19.42
N GLY A 40 23.14 -3.56 18.97
CA GLY A 40 21.90 -3.31 19.68
C GLY A 40 21.42 -1.85 19.61
N SER A 41 21.88 -1.08 18.62
CA SER A 41 21.52 0.34 18.49
C SER A 41 20.02 0.54 18.24
N HIS A 42 19.42 -0.16 17.25
CA HIS A 42 18.00 -0.01 16.91
C HIS A 42 17.39 -1.28 16.29
N ASN A 43 16.08 -1.48 16.49
CA ASN A 43 15.34 -2.54 15.80
C ASN A 43 15.07 -2.14 14.35
N TRP A 44 15.29 -3.05 13.40
CA TRP A 44 14.78 -2.89 12.04
C TRP A 44 14.59 -4.22 11.33
N SER A 45 13.70 -4.22 10.33
CA SER A 45 13.46 -5.34 9.44
C SER A 45 13.64 -4.91 8.00
N ARG A 46 14.23 -5.78 7.18
CA ARG A 46 14.44 -5.56 5.76
C ARG A 46 14.02 -6.79 4.98
N VAL A 47 13.19 -6.57 3.96
CA VAL A 47 12.82 -7.59 3.00
C VAL A 47 13.37 -7.16 1.65
N ARG A 48 14.11 -8.05 0.99
CA ARG A 48 14.63 -7.88 -0.37
C ARG A 48 14.08 -9.01 -1.22
N PHE A 49 13.51 -8.69 -2.36
CA PHE A 49 13.11 -9.70 -3.33
C PHE A 49 13.69 -9.33 -4.69
N LYS A 50 14.03 -10.34 -5.47
CA LYS A 50 14.43 -10.21 -6.87
C LYS A 50 13.44 -11.00 -7.72
N PHE A 51 12.73 -10.33 -8.61
CA PHE A 51 11.86 -11.00 -9.58
C PHE A 51 12.70 -11.69 -10.67
N PHE A 52 12.11 -12.69 -11.34
CA PHE A 52 12.77 -13.37 -12.46
C PHE A 52 12.85 -12.50 -13.71
N ASP A 53 11.83 -11.70 -13.93
CA ASP A 53 11.73 -10.79 -15.06
C ASP A 53 12.30 -9.41 -14.70
N THR A 54 12.85 -8.73 -15.70
CA THR A 54 13.19 -7.31 -15.60
C THR A 54 11.91 -6.51 -15.36
N SER A 55 11.99 -5.50 -14.48
CA SER A 55 10.89 -4.55 -14.33
C SER A 55 10.61 -3.88 -15.68
N ASN A 56 9.34 -3.76 -16.01
CA ASN A 56 8.89 -2.88 -17.08
C ASN A 56 8.26 -1.62 -16.46
N GLU A 57 8.10 -0.58 -17.25
CA GLU A 57 7.56 0.71 -16.81
C GLU A 57 6.18 0.58 -16.15
N GLY A 58 5.33 -0.32 -16.65
CA GLY A 58 4.01 -0.61 -16.08
C GLY A 58 4.09 -1.18 -14.66
N PHE A 59 5.02 -2.11 -14.43
CA PHE A 59 5.26 -2.70 -13.11
C PHE A 59 5.76 -1.64 -12.11
N GLU A 60 6.72 -0.80 -12.51
CA GLU A 60 7.24 0.27 -11.66
C GLU A 60 6.15 1.29 -11.31
N LYS A 61 5.29 1.64 -12.29
CA LYS A 61 4.13 2.50 -12.07
C LYS A 61 3.15 1.92 -11.06
N LEU A 62 2.90 0.60 -11.11
CA LEU A 62 2.03 -0.08 -10.14
C LEU A 62 2.63 -0.08 -8.73
N ILE A 63 3.92 -0.38 -8.59
CA ILE A 63 4.62 -0.33 -7.30
C ILE A 63 4.59 1.09 -6.72
N LYS A 64 4.88 2.10 -7.53
CA LYS A 64 4.85 3.51 -7.10
C LYS A 64 3.45 3.95 -6.70
N THR A 65 2.42 3.57 -7.47
CA THR A 65 1.02 3.84 -7.12
C THR A 65 0.68 3.22 -5.77
N ARG A 66 1.08 1.97 -5.53
CA ARG A 66 0.82 1.29 -4.27
C ARG A 66 1.55 1.94 -3.09
N LEU A 67 2.79 2.38 -3.27
CA LEU A 67 3.54 3.10 -2.23
C LEU A 67 2.87 4.42 -1.87
N VAL A 68 2.38 5.17 -2.86
CA VAL A 68 1.63 6.41 -2.64
C VAL A 68 0.34 6.15 -1.86
N GLU A 69 -0.41 5.08 -2.19
CA GLU A 69 -1.60 4.69 -1.42
C GLU A 69 -1.27 4.33 0.03
N ILE A 70 -0.17 3.59 0.27
CA ILE A 70 0.27 3.26 1.63
C ILE A 70 0.62 4.56 2.36
N ASN A 71 1.44 5.43 1.77
CA ASN A 71 1.85 6.68 2.39
C ASN A 71 0.64 7.52 2.78
N ALA A 72 -0.32 7.74 1.87
CA ALA A 72 -1.51 8.53 2.16
C ALA A 72 -2.40 7.96 3.29
N THR A 73 -2.29 6.66 3.57
CA THR A 73 -3.12 5.97 4.59
C THR A 73 -2.41 5.76 5.93
N VAL A 74 -1.06 5.84 5.98
CA VAL A 74 -0.28 5.62 7.21
C VAL A 74 0.72 6.74 7.54
N ALA A 75 0.86 7.78 6.70
CA ALA A 75 1.90 8.80 6.80
C ALA A 75 1.87 9.61 8.10
N ASN A 76 0.74 9.68 8.80
CA ASN A 76 0.69 10.31 10.13
C ASN A 76 1.48 9.52 11.21
N LYS A 77 1.96 8.32 10.89
CA LYS A 77 2.69 7.43 11.81
C LYS A 77 4.07 7.00 11.30
N VAL A 78 4.32 7.05 9.99
CA VAL A 78 5.54 6.51 9.37
C VAL A 78 5.95 7.36 8.16
N SER A 79 7.25 7.64 8.00
CA SER A 79 7.80 8.22 6.77
C SER A 79 8.05 7.11 5.75
N ILE A 80 7.56 7.28 4.51
CA ILE A 80 7.80 6.34 3.41
C ILE A 80 8.66 7.01 2.34
N GLU A 81 9.70 6.30 1.94
CA GLU A 81 10.64 6.71 0.91
C GLU A 81 10.65 5.70 -0.23
N TYR A 82 10.84 6.19 -1.44
CA TYR A 82 11.04 5.41 -2.65
C TYR A 82 12.26 5.95 -3.39
N ASN A 83 13.28 5.11 -3.60
CA ASN A 83 14.58 5.53 -4.14
C ASN A 83 15.14 6.77 -3.44
N GLU A 84 15.14 6.75 -2.10
CA GLU A 84 15.67 7.84 -1.24
C GLU A 84 14.88 9.16 -1.34
N GLN A 85 13.74 9.16 -2.02
CA GLN A 85 12.85 10.31 -2.13
C GLN A 85 11.60 10.09 -1.29
N THR A 86 11.25 11.08 -0.46
CA THR A 86 9.98 11.09 0.27
C THR A 86 8.81 11.26 -0.68
N LEU A 87 7.70 10.57 -0.41
CA LEU A 87 6.49 10.69 -1.21
C LEU A 87 5.66 11.93 -0.79
N ASP A 88 5.20 12.72 -1.78
CA ASP A 88 4.51 14.00 -1.56
C ASP A 88 3.08 13.86 -1.02
N VAL A 89 2.41 12.75 -1.31
CA VAL A 89 1.01 12.50 -0.93
C VAL A 89 0.96 11.92 0.49
N LYS A 90 0.66 12.77 1.47
CA LYS A 90 0.71 12.43 2.91
C LYS A 90 -0.66 12.25 3.57
N LYS A 91 -1.74 12.59 2.87
CA LYS A 91 -3.12 12.50 3.37
C LYS A 91 -4.00 11.77 2.39
N PHE A 92 -5.00 11.06 2.90
CA PHE A 92 -5.99 10.37 2.07
C PHE A 92 -6.74 11.32 1.13
N SER A 93 -7.04 12.55 1.56
CA SER A 93 -7.67 13.56 0.68
C SER A 93 -6.81 13.89 -0.54
N GLN A 94 -5.48 14.02 -0.35
CA GLN A 94 -4.54 14.26 -1.45
C GLN A 94 -4.47 13.04 -2.39
N LEU A 95 -4.55 11.83 -1.85
CA LEU A 95 -4.63 10.60 -2.66
C LEU A 95 -5.86 10.64 -3.56
N VAL A 96 -7.04 10.97 -3.04
CA VAL A 96 -8.28 11.10 -3.84
C VAL A 96 -8.11 12.08 -5.00
N ASP A 97 -7.32 13.15 -4.81
CA ASP A 97 -7.07 14.14 -5.85
C ASP A 97 -6.17 13.64 -6.99
N VAL A 98 -5.16 12.85 -6.67
CA VAL A 98 -4.17 12.37 -7.64
C VAL A 98 -4.47 10.97 -8.20
N TYR A 99 -5.32 10.19 -7.51
CA TYR A 99 -5.68 8.82 -7.88
C TYR A 99 -6.17 8.70 -9.32
N PRO A 100 -7.08 9.57 -9.82
CA PRO A 100 -7.53 9.50 -11.19
C PRO A 100 -6.38 9.66 -12.19
N SER A 101 -5.44 10.58 -11.95
CA SER A 101 -4.28 10.75 -12.84
C SER A 101 -3.26 9.61 -12.76
N MET A 102 -3.24 8.85 -11.67
CA MET A 102 -2.33 7.70 -11.53
C MET A 102 -2.84 6.48 -12.31
N ILE A 103 -4.17 6.31 -12.38
CA ILE A 103 -4.79 5.08 -12.93
C ILE A 103 -5.52 5.31 -14.25
N LEU A 104 -6.06 6.50 -14.48
CA LEU A 104 -6.71 6.84 -15.74
C LEU A 104 -5.69 7.51 -16.67
N GLU A 105 -5.57 6.98 -17.89
CA GLU A 105 -4.74 7.57 -18.94
C GLU A 105 -5.23 8.97 -19.38
N LYS A 106 -6.51 9.26 -19.12
CA LYS A 106 -7.12 10.57 -19.33
C LYS A 106 -7.49 11.17 -17.98
N ARG A 107 -7.01 12.39 -17.70
CA ARG A 107 -7.52 13.16 -16.57
C ARG A 107 -9.03 13.28 -16.75
N PRO A 108 -9.87 12.75 -15.84
CA PRO A 108 -11.26 13.11 -15.86
C PRO A 108 -11.34 14.63 -15.71
N ASP A 109 -12.29 15.26 -16.37
CA ASP A 109 -12.65 16.65 -16.12
C ASP A 109 -12.66 16.89 -14.61
N ALA A 110 -12.30 18.10 -14.17
CA ALA A 110 -12.19 18.51 -12.76
C ALA A 110 -13.53 18.34 -12.02
N ASN A 111 -13.93 17.10 -11.81
CA ASN A 111 -15.15 16.70 -11.18
C ASN A 111 -15.00 17.06 -9.71
N LYS A 112 -16.05 17.64 -9.12
CA LYS A 112 -16.08 17.92 -7.69
C LYS A 112 -15.78 16.62 -6.93
N ARG A 113 -14.73 16.67 -6.10
CA ARG A 113 -14.32 15.59 -5.21
C ARG A 113 -14.72 15.97 -3.80
N PHE A 114 -15.27 15.01 -3.07
CA PHE A 114 -15.64 15.18 -1.68
C PHE A 114 -14.83 14.20 -0.85
N CYS A 115 -14.09 14.73 0.12
CA CYS A 115 -13.45 13.94 1.16
C CYS A 115 -14.17 14.20 2.47
N ILE A 116 -14.74 13.16 3.07
CA ILE A 116 -15.52 13.24 4.29
C ILE A 116 -14.83 12.36 5.34
N LYS A 117 -14.36 12.95 6.43
CA LYS A 117 -13.89 12.21 7.61
C LYS A 117 -15.10 11.84 8.47
N VAL A 118 -15.33 10.54 8.66
CA VAL A 118 -16.43 9.97 9.45
C VAL A 118 -15.85 9.37 10.73
N GLY A 119 -15.62 10.21 11.74
CA GLY A 119 -14.90 9.81 12.96
C GLY A 119 -13.42 9.54 12.71
N ASP A 120 -12.73 8.89 13.65
CA ASP A 120 -11.26 8.77 13.62
C ASP A 120 -10.70 7.61 12.80
N HIS A 121 -11.57 6.70 12.34
CA HIS A 121 -11.16 5.48 11.66
C HIS A 121 -11.64 5.37 10.21
N ILE A 122 -12.49 6.31 9.76
CA ILE A 122 -13.11 6.24 8.44
C ILE A 122 -12.95 7.58 7.73
N GLU A 123 -12.41 7.54 6.51
CA GLU A 123 -12.43 8.64 5.56
C GLU A 123 -13.03 8.14 4.24
N LEU A 124 -13.95 8.92 3.66
CA LEU A 124 -14.65 8.60 2.43
C LEU A 124 -14.26 9.59 1.35
N GLY A 125 -13.80 9.09 0.20
CA GLY A 125 -13.54 9.87 -1.01
C GLY A 125 -14.61 9.58 -2.07
N ILE A 126 -15.35 10.59 -2.49
CA ILE A 126 -16.41 10.47 -3.50
C ILE A 126 -16.06 11.38 -4.68
N THR A 127 -16.04 10.80 -5.87
CA THR A 127 -15.86 11.52 -7.13
C THR A 127 -16.85 10.99 -8.17
N ARG A 128 -17.23 11.84 -9.12
CA ARG A 128 -18.08 11.42 -10.23
C ARG A 128 -17.27 10.56 -11.22
N SER A 129 -17.78 9.37 -11.54
CA SER A 129 -17.23 8.51 -12.60
C SER A 129 -17.76 8.94 -13.97
N ASN A 130 -16.94 8.76 -15.01
CA ASN A 130 -17.34 8.97 -16.42
C ASN A 130 -17.87 7.68 -17.06
N GLY A 131 -18.20 6.67 -16.26
CA GLY A 131 -18.60 5.32 -16.70
C GLY A 131 -19.21 4.52 -15.55
N ALA A 132 -19.15 3.19 -15.62
CA ALA A 132 -19.67 2.29 -14.60
C ALA A 132 -19.04 2.55 -13.21
N PHE A 133 -19.73 2.08 -12.17
CA PHE A 133 -19.27 2.19 -10.78
C PHE A 133 -17.85 1.63 -10.63
N THR A 134 -16.93 2.44 -10.08
CA THR A 134 -15.56 2.04 -9.78
C THR A 134 -15.29 2.19 -8.29
N GLN A 135 -14.81 1.12 -7.68
CA GLN A 135 -14.40 1.11 -6.27
C GLN A 135 -12.93 0.68 -6.19
N PRO A 136 -12.00 1.60 -5.88
CA PRO A 136 -10.64 1.21 -5.54
C PRO A 136 -10.64 0.55 -4.16
N ASP A 137 -10.49 -0.77 -4.14
CA ASP A 137 -10.65 -1.58 -2.95
C ASP A 137 -9.54 -1.33 -1.90
N ARG A 138 -9.84 -0.43 -0.97
CA ARG A 138 -9.46 -0.56 0.45
C ARG A 138 -10.65 -0.45 1.40
N CYS A 139 -11.88 -0.44 0.88
CA CYS A 139 -13.09 -0.28 1.68
C CYS A 139 -13.99 -1.52 1.57
N ARG A 140 -14.08 -2.34 2.62
CA ARG A 140 -15.22 -3.28 2.77
C ARG A 140 -16.42 -2.48 3.26
N ILE A 141 -17.13 -1.80 2.36
CA ILE A 141 -18.45 -1.25 2.67
C ILE A 141 -19.48 -2.34 2.39
N ARG A 142 -19.95 -3.01 3.45
CA ARG A 142 -21.23 -3.75 3.37
C ARG A 142 -22.35 -2.74 3.59
N VAL A 143 -22.99 -2.31 2.50
CA VAL A 143 -24.31 -1.68 2.60
C VAL A 143 -25.30 -2.79 2.91
N LYS A 144 -25.82 -2.85 4.14
CA LYS A 144 -27.05 -3.58 4.42
C LYS A 144 -28.20 -2.65 4.06
N GLU A 145 -29.04 -3.04 3.11
CA GLU A 145 -30.35 -2.43 2.95
C GLU A 145 -31.13 -2.58 4.26
N SER A 146 -31.55 -1.46 4.85
CA SER A 146 -32.57 -1.47 5.88
C SER A 146 -33.92 -1.64 5.19
N THR A 147 -34.42 -2.87 5.14
CA THR A 147 -35.84 -3.12 4.90
C THR A 147 -36.63 -2.47 6.03
N GLY A 148 -37.37 -1.39 5.74
CA GLY A 148 -38.40 -0.90 6.65
C GLY A 148 -38.77 0.57 6.58
N ARG A 149 -39.68 0.93 5.68
CA ARG A 149 -41.04 1.43 6.03
C ARG A 149 -41.81 1.76 4.75
N GLN A 150 -42.79 0.91 4.43
CA GLN A 150 -43.89 1.30 3.55
C GLN A 150 -44.57 2.53 4.16
N ARG A 151 -44.58 3.65 3.44
CA ARG A 151 -45.58 4.70 3.66
C ARG A 151 -46.89 4.18 3.09
N LYS A 152 -47.86 3.90 3.97
CA LYS A 152 -49.27 3.77 3.59
C LYS A 152 -49.70 5.12 2.99
N MET A 153 -50.22 5.07 1.77
CA MET A 153 -51.02 6.14 1.19
C MET A 153 -52.28 6.34 2.05
N MET A 154 -52.58 7.60 2.32
CA MET A 154 -53.94 8.07 2.59
C MET A 154 -54.11 9.41 1.88
#